data_AF-A0A495KWJ5-F1
#
_entry.id   AF-A0A495KWJ5-F1
#
_cell.length_a   1.000
_cell.length_b   1.000
_cell.length_c   1.000
_cell.angle_alpha   90.00
_cell.angle_beta   90.00
_cell.angle_gamma   90.00
#
_symmetry.space_group_name_H-M   'P 1'
#
loop_
_entity.id
_entity.type
_entity.pdbx_description
1 polymer ?
#
loop_
_entity_poly.entity_id
_entity_poly.type
_entity_poly.pdbx_seq_one_letter_code
_entity_poly.pdbx_strand_id
1 'polypeptide(L)'
;MRHRHGKPLRRTRIPAAAHQVRKDFEDARWEAAQHGLILTRARRLLGAVYTLVSLDGEAVILYDLRELREYLDRLDPPSIL
;
A
#
# COMPACT_ATOMS: atom_id res chain seq x y z
N MET A 1 -0.56 -11.06 -51.52
CA MET A 1 -1.03 -10.18 -50.43
C MET A 1 -0.70 -10.82 -49.08
N ARG A 2 0.21 -10.24 -48.29
CA ARG A 2 0.67 -10.81 -47.01
C ARG A 2 -0.17 -10.22 -45.86
N HIS A 3 -1.18 -10.95 -45.41
CA HIS A 3 -1.93 -10.59 -44.21
C HIS A 3 -1.07 -10.85 -42.97
N ARG A 4 -0.38 -9.81 -42.50
CA ARG A 4 0.26 -9.80 -41.19
C ARG A 4 -0.84 -9.92 -40.13
N HIS A 5 -0.99 -11.10 -39.56
CA HIS A 5 -1.79 -11.33 -38.37
C HIS A 5 -1.18 -10.48 -37.23
N GLY A 6 -1.77 -9.32 -36.98
CA GLY A 6 -1.49 -8.53 -35.80
C GLY A 6 -1.91 -9.33 -34.58
N LYS A 7 -0.95 -9.92 -33.88
CA LYS A 7 -1.18 -10.54 -32.56
C LYS A 7 -1.83 -9.48 -31.67
N PRO A 8 -3.06 -9.65 -31.17
CA PRO A 8 -3.65 -8.67 -30.28
C PRO A 8 -2.76 -8.57 -29.03
N LEU A 9 -2.42 -7.34 -28.66
CA LEU A 9 -1.65 -7.04 -27.47
C LEU A 9 -2.34 -7.72 -26.28
N ARG A 10 -1.61 -8.66 -25.68
CA ARG A 10 -2.05 -9.46 -24.54
C ARG A 10 -2.38 -8.50 -23.40
N ARG A 11 -3.65 -8.15 -23.27
CA ARG A 11 -4.19 -7.30 -22.21
C ARG A 11 -3.96 -8.05 -20.91
N THR A 12 -2.81 -7.81 -20.27
CA THR A 12 -2.50 -8.30 -18.94
C THR A 12 -3.56 -7.70 -18.02
N ARG A 13 -4.62 -8.48 -17.75
CA ARG A 13 -5.50 -8.23 -16.60
C ARG A 13 -4.58 -8.17 -15.40
N ILE A 14 -4.28 -6.97 -14.94
CA ILE A 14 -3.77 -6.78 -13.59
C ILE A 14 -4.84 -7.43 -12.71
N PRO A 15 -4.49 -8.47 -11.93
CA PRO A 15 -5.49 -9.16 -11.13
C PRO A 15 -6.14 -8.13 -10.20
N ALA A 16 -7.47 -8.17 -10.06
CA ALA A 16 -8.22 -7.22 -9.24
C ALA A 16 -7.63 -7.06 -7.82
N ALA A 17 -7.08 -8.16 -7.28
CA ALA A 17 -6.34 -8.18 -6.02
C ALA A 17 -5.14 -7.21 -5.98
N ALA A 18 -4.39 -7.08 -7.08
CA ALA A 18 -3.25 -6.15 -7.15
C ALA A 18 -3.70 -4.68 -7.23
N HIS A 19 -4.89 -4.41 -7.75
CA HIS A 19 -5.47 -3.07 -7.72
C HIS A 19 -5.98 -2.71 -6.32
N GLN A 20 -6.65 -3.65 -5.65
CA GLN A 20 -7.11 -3.48 -4.27
C GLN A 20 -5.95 -3.19 -3.32
N VAL A 21 -4.90 -4.02 -3.36
CA VAL A 21 -3.70 -3.84 -2.52
C VAL A 21 -2.97 -2.51 -2.79
N ARG A 22 -3.07 -1.95 -4.01
CA ARG A 22 -2.55 -0.62 -4.29
C ARG A 22 -3.40 0.47 -3.66
N LYS A 23 -4.73 0.37 -3.80
CA LYS A 23 -5.65 1.33 -3.20
C LYS A 23 -5.51 1.35 -1.68
N ASP A 24 -5.53 0.18 -1.04
CA ASP A 24 -5.45 0.09 0.42
C ASP A 24 -4.15 0.70 0.98
N PHE A 25 -3.05 0.55 0.23
CA PHE A 25 -1.77 1.17 0.57
C PHE A 25 -1.77 2.69 0.40
N GLU A 26 -2.32 3.21 -0.70
CA GLU A 26 -2.40 4.67 -0.92
C GLU A 26 -3.31 5.32 0.12
N ASP A 27 -4.43 4.69 0.48
CA ASP A 27 -5.31 5.17 1.55
C ASP A 27 -4.56 5.21 2.89
N ALA A 28 -3.79 4.16 3.23
CA ALA A 28 -2.99 4.11 4.46
C ALA A 28 -1.85 5.12 4.45
N ARG A 29 -1.28 5.40 3.27
CA ARG A 29 -0.23 6.40 3.09
C ARG A 29 -0.76 7.80 3.30
N TRP A 30 -1.95 8.09 2.79
CA TRP A 30 -2.61 9.36 2.99
C TRP A 30 -2.90 9.61 4.48
N GLU A 31 -3.46 8.63 5.16
CA GLU A 31 -3.74 8.67 6.60
C GLU A 31 -2.47 8.85 7.43
N ALA A 32 -1.42 8.07 7.17
CA ALA A 32 -0.11 8.25 7.79
C ALA A 32 0.43 9.68 7.62
N ALA A 33 0.27 10.27 6.43
CA ALA A 33 0.71 11.64 6.17
C ALA A 33 -0.08 12.69 6.98
N GLN A 34 -1.36 12.45 7.26
CA GLN A 34 -2.16 13.31 8.16
C GLN A 34 -1.61 13.32 9.59
N HIS A 35 -0.95 12.24 10.02
CA HIS A 35 -0.27 12.13 11.31
C HIS A 35 1.21 12.55 11.27
N GLY A 36 1.69 13.15 10.17
CA GLY A 36 3.10 13.53 10.04
C GLY A 36 4.06 12.35 9.89
N LEU A 37 3.56 11.19 9.45
CA LEU A 37 4.35 9.99 9.19
C LEU A 37 4.59 9.79 7.70
N ILE A 38 5.80 9.35 7.35
CA ILE A 38 6.15 8.94 6.00
C ILE A 38 5.99 7.41 5.91
N LEU A 39 4.95 6.95 5.22
CA LEU A 39 4.76 5.54 4.93
C LEU A 39 5.51 5.11 3.67
N THR A 40 6.34 4.08 3.80
CA THR A 40 7.01 3.40 2.69
C THR A 40 6.68 1.91 2.68
N ARG A 41 6.82 1.27 1.51
CA ARG A 41 6.56 -0.16 1.33
C ARG A 41 7.68 -0.82 0.55
N ALA A 42 8.27 -1.85 1.14
CA ALA A 42 9.26 -2.72 0.51
C ALA A 42 8.64 -4.09 0.21
N ARG A 43 8.70 -4.53 -1.05
CA ARG A 43 8.18 -5.84 -1.45
C ARG A 43 9.16 -6.94 -1.04
N ARG A 44 8.65 -8.03 -0.46
CA ARG A 44 9.42 -9.23 -0.13
C ARG A 44 9.03 -10.41 -1.03
N LEU A 45 9.78 -11.50 -0.90
CA LEU A 45 9.52 -12.78 -1.57
C LEU A 45 8.13 -13.32 -1.22
N LEU A 46 7.71 -13.16 0.05
CA LEU A 46 6.37 -13.43 0.55
C LEU A 46 5.83 -12.16 1.23
N GLY A 47 4.99 -11.38 0.54
CA GLY A 47 4.33 -10.20 1.10
C GLY A 47 5.09 -8.88 0.92
N ALA A 48 4.92 -7.96 1.87
CA ALA A 48 5.56 -6.65 1.89
C ALA A 48 5.79 -6.20 3.33
N VAL A 49 6.83 -5.42 3.55
CA VAL A 49 7.10 -4.71 4.82
C VAL A 49 6.74 -3.25 4.61
N TYR A 50 6.12 -2.69 5.63
CA TYR A 50 5.71 -1.30 5.71
C TYR A 50 6.60 -0.62 6.74
N THR A 51 7.01 0.60 6.45
CA THR A 51 7.84 1.39 7.37
C THR A 51 7.26 2.77 7.47
N LEU A 52 6.91 3.14 8.71
CA LEU A 52 6.47 4.49 9.09
C LEU A 52 7.66 5.20 9.71
N VAL A 53 7.96 6.39 9.24
CA VAL A 53 9.01 7.24 9.81
C VAL A 53 8.38 8.56 10.23
N SER A 54 8.53 8.93 11.50
CA SER A 54 8.13 10.25 11.98
C SER A 54 9.13 11.32 11.55
N LEU A 55 8.70 12.57 11.53
CA LEU A 55 9.59 13.70 11.27
C LEU A 55 10.68 13.85 12.35
N ASP A 56 10.46 13.29 13.54
CA ASP A 56 11.42 13.27 14.64
C ASP A 56 12.47 12.15 14.51
N GLY A 57 12.36 11.31 13.48
CA GLY A 57 13.31 10.23 13.18
C GLY A 57 12.96 8.88 13.80
N GLU A 58 11.82 8.77 14.47
CA GLU A 58 11.31 7.49 14.99
C GLU A 58 10.79 6.63 13.85
N ALA A 59 11.15 5.35 13.84
CA ALA A 59 10.75 4.42 12.79
C ALA A 59 10.04 3.19 13.35
N VAL A 60 8.90 2.86 12.75
CA VAL A 60 8.12 1.66 13.07
C VAL A 60 8.07 0.77 11.83
N ILE A 61 8.43 -0.49 12.00
CA ILE A 61 8.43 -1.51 10.94
C ILE A 61 7.26 -2.46 11.18
N LEU A 62 6.41 -2.65 10.16
CA LEU A 62 5.21 -3.47 10.20
C LEU A 62 5.26 -4.50 9.07
N TYR A 63 4.88 -5.74 9.35
CA TYR A 63 5.13 -6.89 8.46
C TYR A 63 3.95 -7.25 7.57
N ASP A 64 2.78 -6.66 7.82
CA ASP A 64 1.61 -6.81 6.97
C ASP A 64 0.69 -5.57 7.02
N LEU A 65 -0.35 -5.59 6.19
CA LEU A 65 -1.30 -4.48 6.06
C LEU A 65 -2.23 -4.36 7.28
N ARG A 66 -2.46 -5.45 8.02
CA ARG A 66 -3.31 -5.46 9.21
C ARG A 66 -2.61 -4.74 10.35
N GLU A 67 -1.33 -5.04 10.58
CA GLU A 67 -0.50 -4.32 11.55
C GLU A 67 -0.44 -2.82 11.24
N LEU A 68 -0.33 -2.45 9.96
CA LEU A 68 -0.40 -1.05 9.52
C LEU A 68 -1.73 -0.38 9.91
N ARG A 69 -2.85 -1.05 9.68
CA ARG A 69 -4.17 -0.48 10.03
C ARG A 69 -4.38 -0.38 11.52
N GLU A 70 -4.06 -1.44 12.26
CA GLU A 70 -4.15 -1.40 13.72
C GLU A 70 -3.23 -0.33 14.33
N TYR A 71 -2.09 -0.04 13.71
CA TYR A 71 -1.22 1.06 14.15
C TYR A 71 -1.85 2.43 13.89
N LEU A 72 -2.36 2.67 12.67
CA LEU A 72 -2.98 3.95 12.33
C LEU A 72 -4.27 4.21 13.12
N ASP A 73 -5.11 3.18 13.32
CA ASP A 73 -6.33 3.26 14.15
C ASP A 73 -6.03 3.63 15.61
N ARG A 74 -4.82 3.33 16.11
CA ARG A 74 -4.39 3.74 17.46
C ARG A 74 -3.95 5.20 17.52
N LEU A 75 -3.52 5.78 16.40
CA LEU A 75 -3.13 7.19 16.33
C LEU A 75 -4.34 8.11 16.32
N ASP A 76 -5.45 7.65 15.76
CA ASP A 76 -6.74 8.34 15.77
C ASP A 76 -7.82 7.43 16.35
N PRO A 77 -7.87 7.25 17.69
CA PRO A 77 -8.95 6.48 18.30
C PRO A 77 -10.28 7.12 17.90
N PRO A 78 -11.25 6.35 17.35
CA PRO A 78 -12.53 6.92 16.95
C PRO A 78 -13.11 7.65 18.14
N SER A 79 -13.22 8.98 18.02
CA SER A 79 -13.80 9.82 19.07
C SER A 79 -15.23 9.37 19.27
N ILE A 80 -15.47 8.60 20.34
CA ILE A 80 -16.81 8.23 20.78
C ILE A 80 -17.45 9.52 21.32
N LEU A 81 -18.19 10.23 20.45
CA LEU A 81 -19.11 11.31 20.79
C LEU A 81 -20.55 10.82 20.73
#